data_AF-A0A2R6BED9-F1
#
_entry.id   AF-A0A2R6BED9-F1
#
_cell.length_a   1.000
_cell.length_b   1.000
_cell.length_c   1.000
_cell.angle_alpha   90.00
_cell.angle_beta   90.00
_cell.angle_gamma   90.00
#
_symmetry.space_group_name_H-M   'P 1'
#
loop_
_entity.id
_entity.type
_entity.pdbx_description
1 polymer ?
#
loop_
_entity_poly.entity_id
_entity_poly.type
_entity_poly.pdbx_seq_one_letter_code
_entity_poly.pdbx_strand_id
1 'polypeptide(L)' 'MSTIISVRIRKDLKEKAKRLGINVRQVVEKALEESIKSEEKKELINTAKQIKALLGDVDEQEWLKALRESRDER' A
#
# COMPACT_ATOMS: atom_id res chain seq x y z
N MET A 1 15.90 5.48 12.70
CA MET A 1 17.05 4.59 12.41
C MET A 1 17.21 4.46 10.91
N SER A 2 18.41 4.20 10.39
CA SER A 2 18.64 3.94 8.95
C SER A 2 19.44 2.66 8.77
N THR A 3 19.12 1.89 7.73
CA THR A 3 19.81 0.65 7.36
C THR A 3 20.47 0.81 5.99
N ILE A 4 21.62 0.15 5.78
CA ILE A 4 22.33 0.17 4.51
C ILE A 4 21.73 -0.87 3.57
N ILE A 5 21.47 -0.47 2.32
CA ILE A 5 21.13 -1.37 1.22
C ILE A 5 22.26 -1.35 0.18
N SER A 6 22.65 -2.53 -0.31
CA SER A 6 23.64 -2.67 -1.38
C SER A 6 22.95 -3.23 -2.62
N VAL A 7 22.87 -2.43 -3.67
CA VAL A 7 22.22 -2.80 -4.93
C VAL A 7 23.17 -2.51 -6.08
N ARG A 8 23.22 -3.42 -7.06
CA ARG A 8 23.99 -3.22 -8.28
C ARG A 8 23.24 -2.29 -9.23
N ILE A 9 23.87 -1.20 -9.60
CA ILE A 9 23.38 -0.26 -10.62
C ILE A 9 24.40 -0.11 -11.73
N ARG A 10 23.96 0.40 -12.88
CA ARG A 10 24.89 0.71 -13.97
C ARG A 10 25.89 1.79 -13.54
N LYS A 11 27.15 1.63 -13.92
CA LYS A 11 28.24 2.54 -13.52
C LYS A 11 28.00 3.98 -14.02
N ASP A 12 27.49 4.13 -15.23
CA ASP A 12 27.16 5.42 -15.84
C ASP A 12 26.13 6.22 -15.03
N LEU A 13 25.12 5.55 -14.47
CA LEU A 13 24.11 6.17 -13.61
C LEU A 13 24.72 6.72 -12.33
N LYS A 14 25.55 5.92 -11.65
CA LYS A 14 26.25 6.34 -10.44
C LYS A 14 27.13 7.56 -10.69
N GLU A 15 27.93 7.51 -11.76
CA GLU A 15 28.84 8.61 -12.12
C GLU A 15 28.08 9.86 -12.54
N LYS A 16 26.99 9.73 -13.30
CA LYS A 16 26.15 10.86 -13.71
C LYS A 16 25.44 11.48 -12.51
N ALA A 17 24.87 10.68 -11.62
CA ALA A 17 24.24 11.18 -10.39
C ALA A 17 25.24 11.95 -9.53
N LYS A 18 26.46 11.43 -9.36
CA LYS A 18 27.54 12.11 -8.64
C LYS A 18 27.92 13.44 -9.30
N ARG A 19 28.13 13.46 -10.62
CA ARG A 19 28.47 14.69 -11.37
C ARG A 19 27.39 15.76 -11.28
N LEU A 20 26.12 15.36 -11.24
CA LEU A 20 24.98 16.26 -11.16
C LEU A 20 24.60 16.63 -9.71
N GLY A 21 25.34 16.15 -8.70
CA GLY A 21 25.04 16.42 -7.30
C GLY A 21 23.70 15.82 -6.82
N ILE A 22 23.21 14.76 -7.48
CA ILE A 22 21.94 14.12 -7.13
C ILE A 22 22.09 13.37 -5.82
N ASN A 23 21.18 13.62 -4.88
CA ASN A 23 21.08 12.86 -3.65
C ASN A 23 20.46 11.47 -3.93
N VAL A 24 21.33 10.48 -4.15
CA VAL A 24 20.93 9.09 -4.46
C VAL A 24 20.06 8.51 -3.34
N ARG A 25 20.35 8.84 -2.08
CA ARG A 25 19.55 8.37 -0.94
C ARG A 25 18.10 8.83 -1.06
N GLN A 26 17.88 10.13 -1.28
CA GLN A 26 16.54 10.70 -1.41
C GLN A 26 15.77 10.10 -2.59
N VAL A 27 16.45 9.88 -3.73
CA VAL A 27 15.84 9.23 -4.91
C VAL A 27 15.40 7.81 -4.58
N VAL A 28 16.25 7.04 -3.90
CA VAL A 28 15.96 5.65 -3.56
C VAL A 28 14.87 5.56 -2.49
N GLU A 29 14.92 6.39 -1.44
CA GLU A 29 13.88 6.44 -0.40
C GLU A 29 12.52 6.76 -1.00
N LYS A 30 12.43 7.80 -1.84
CA LYS A 30 11.17 8.17 -2.50
C LYS A 30 10.63 7.06 -3.40
N ALA A 31 11.49 6.43 -4.20
CA ALA A 31 11.09 5.33 -5.06
C ALA A 31 10.60 4.11 -4.27
N LEU A 32 11.23 3.81 -3.13
CA LEU A 32 10.79 2.73 -2.24
C LEU A 32 9.44 3.07 -1.58
N GLU A 33 9.28 4.28 -1.05
CA GLU A 33 8.01 4.73 -0.45
C GLU A 33 6.84 4.66 -1.43
N GLU A 34 7.04 5.15 -2.66
CA GLU A 34 6.01 5.11 -3.70
C GLU A 34 5.66 3.67 -4.09
N SER A 35 6.67 2.79 -4.21
CA SER A 35 6.45 1.37 -4.51
C SER A 35 5.70 0.66 -3.39
N ILE A 36 6.06 0.89 -2.13
CA ILE A 36 5.40 0.29 -0.96
C ILE A 36 3.94 0.74 -0.93
N LYS A 37 3.70 2.05 -1.00
CA LYS A 37 2.34 2.61 -0.95
C LYS A 37 1.45 2.07 -2.07
N SER A 38 2.02 1.85 -3.26
CA SER A 38 1.30 1.24 -4.38
C SER A 38 0.90 -0.21 -4.08
N GLU A 39 1.80 -1.02 -3.50
CA GLU A 39 1.49 -2.41 -3.15
C GLU A 39 0.49 -2.50 -1.99
N GLU A 40 0.66 -1.70 -0.93
CA GLU A 40 -0.30 -1.62 0.19
C GLU A 40 -1.71 -1.26 -0.31
N LYS A 41 -1.81 -0.32 -1.26
CA LYS A 41 -3.09 0.03 -1.88
C LYS A 41 -3.71 -1.14 -2.64
N LYS A 42 -2.91 -1.92 -3.36
CA LYS A 42 -3.39 -3.11 -4.08
C LYS A 42 -3.87 -4.18 -3.11
N GLU A 43 -3.13 -4.42 -2.03
CA GLU A 43 -3.55 -5.34 -0.97
C GLU A 43 -4.88 -4.91 -0.37
N LEU A 44 -5.02 -3.63 -0.01
CA LEU A 44 -6.27 -3.10 0.54
C LEU A 44 -7.46 -3.28 -0.40
N ILE A 45 -7.28 -3.01 -1.71
CA ILE A 45 -8.30 -3.23 -2.73
C ILE A 45 -8.66 -4.72 -2.84
N ASN A 46 -7.67 -5.61 -2.79
CA ASN A 46 -7.91 -7.04 -2.85
C ASN A 46 -8.67 -7.55 -1.63
N THR A 47 -8.30 -7.10 -0.42
CA THR A 47 -9.04 -7.41 0.80
C THR A 47 -10.48 -6.89 0.72
N ALA A 48 -10.69 -5.67 0.26
CA ALA A 48 -12.04 -5.12 0.07
C ALA A 48 -12.87 -5.95 -0.92
N LYS A 49 -12.26 -6.41 -2.02
CA LYS A 49 -12.91 -7.31 -2.98
C LYS A 49 -13.26 -8.67 -2.38
N GLN A 50 -12.36 -9.24 -1.57
CA GLN A 50 -12.62 -10.50 -0.87
C GLN A 50 -13.77 -10.35 0.12
N ILE A 51 -13.78 -9.28 0.92
CA ILE A 51 -14.89 -8.98 1.83
C ILE A 51 -16.19 -8.83 1.04
N LYS A 52 -16.20 -8.08 -0.07
CA LYS A 52 -17.39 -7.94 -0.91
C LYS A 52 -17.87 -9.30 -1.45
N ALA A 53 -16.95 -10.15 -1.90
CA ALA A 53 -17.31 -11.48 -2.41
C ALA A 53 -17.89 -12.40 -1.31
N LEU A 54 -17.42 -12.27 -0.07
CA LEU A 54 -17.93 -13.03 1.08
C LEU A 54 -19.28 -12.52 1.57
N LEU A 55 -19.47 -11.20 1.58
CA LEU A 55 -20.75 -10.58 1.92
C LEU A 55 -21.80 -10.90 0.84
N GLY A 56 -21.41 -10.99 -0.43
CA GLY A 56 -22.36 -11.06 -1.54
C GLY A 56 -23.02 -9.69 -1.78
N ASP A 57 -24.22 -9.66 -2.36
CA ASP A 57 -25.04 -8.44 -2.45
C ASP A 57 -25.86 -8.29 -1.17
N VAL A 58 -25.19 -7.95 -0.06
CA VAL A 58 -25.91 -7.56 1.18
C VAL A 58 -26.53 -6.20 0.95
N ASP A 59 -27.85 -6.13 1.06
CA ASP A 59 -28.58 -4.87 1.03
C ASP A 59 -28.31 -4.07 2.32
N GLU A 60 -28.11 -2.76 2.18
CA GLU A 60 -27.81 -1.87 3.31
C GLU A 60 -28.91 -1.89 4.38
N GLN A 61 -30.18 -2.02 4.00
CA GLN A 61 -31.30 -2.09 4.95
C GLN A 61 -31.32 -3.42 5.70
N GLU A 62 -30.96 -4.52 5.02
CA GLU A 62 -30.86 -5.84 5.62
C GLU A 62 -29.75 -5.87 6.69
N TRP A 63 -28.62 -5.23 6.40
CA TRP A 63 -27.53 -5.09 7.36
C TRP A 63 -27.89 -4.20 8.56
N LEU A 64 -28.54 -3.06 8.31
CA LEU A 64 -29.03 -2.17 9.38
C LEU A 64 -30.07 -2.85 10.26
N LYS A 65 -30.95 -3.67 9.68
CA LYS A 65 -31.95 -4.45 10.41
C LYS A 65 -31.29 -5.49 11.30
N ALA A 66 -30.37 -6.29 10.77
CA ALA A 66 -29.62 -7.28 11.55
C ALA A 66 -28.84 -6.64 12.72
N LEU A 67 -28.26 -5.45 12.51
CA LEU A 67 -27.54 -4.72 13.54
C LEU A 67 -28.46 -4.21 14.67
N ARG A 68 -29.68 -3.77 14.33
CA ARG A 68 -30.70 -3.35 15.31
C ARG A 68 -31.23 -4.53 16.11
N GLU A 69 -31.59 -5.61 15.42
CA GLU A 69 -32.07 -6.85 16.06
C GLU A 69 -31.03 -7.40 17.04
N SER A 70 -29.75 -7.48 16.65
CA SER A 70 -28.68 -7.93 17.55
C SER A 70 -28.48 -7.03 18.78
N ARG A 71 -28.76 -5.73 18.65
CA ARG A 71 -28.63 -4.77 19.76
C ARG A 71 -29.79 -4.87 20.75
N ASP A 72 -30.99 -5.11 20.24
CA ASP A 72 -32.20 -5.19 21.05
C ASP A 72 -32.37 -6.57 21.71
N GLU A 73 -31.63 -7.60 21.25
CA GLU A 73 -31.51 -8.91 21.89
C GLU A 73 -30.56 -8.95 23.11
N ARG A 74 -29.89 -7.84 23.43
CA ARG A 74 -28.85 -7.76 24.47
C ARG A 74 -29.28 -6.91 25.66
#